data_AF-A0AAV4I6I8-F1
#
_entry.id   AF-A0AAV4I6I8-F1
#
_cell.length_a   1.000
_cell.length_b   1.000
_cell.length_c   1.000
_cell.angle_alpha   90.00
_cell.angle_beta   90.00
_cell.angle_gamma   90.00
#
_symmetry.space_group_name_H-M   'P 1'
#
loop_
_entity.id
_entity.type
_entity.pdbx_description
1 polymer ?
#
loop_
_entity_poly.entity_id
_entity_poly.type
_entity_poly.pdbx_seq_one_letter_code
_entity_poly.pdbx_strand_id
1 'polypeptide(L)'
;MKQVLSVTYYIVFEGTLHVGDEIKEINGVSVQNQPVNTLQTMLRELKGSVSLKVLPSLASPKNDHLAQKEIYVRALFNYDPNGDDLIPCSQAGVPFQVGDVLRVSNIS
;
A
#
# COMPACT_ATOMS: atom_id res chain seq x y z
N MET A 1 9.76 20.24 37.26
CA MET A 1 8.63 20.46 36.35
C MET A 1 9.02 19.91 34.99
N LYS A 2 8.54 18.72 34.61
CA LYS A 2 8.81 18.16 33.27
C LYS A 2 7.79 18.75 32.31
N GLN A 3 8.27 19.60 31.42
CA GLN A 3 7.47 20.22 30.38
C GLN A 3 7.15 19.13 29.35
N VAL A 4 5.91 18.64 29.36
CA VAL A 4 5.42 17.77 28.29
C VAL A 4 5.15 18.68 27.09
N LEU A 5 6.10 18.72 26.17
CA LEU A 5 5.90 19.29 24.85
C LEU A 5 4.98 18.34 24.07
N SER A 6 3.68 18.62 24.10
CA SER A 6 2.74 17.99 23.18
C SER A 6 2.77 18.75 21.87
N VAL A 7 3.68 18.35 20.98
CA VAL A 7 3.68 18.86 19.61
C VAL A 7 2.63 18.07 18.83
N THR A 8 1.44 18.64 18.71
CA THR A 8 0.39 18.08 17.86
C THR A 8 0.66 18.55 16.44
N TYR A 9 1.38 17.74 15.65
CA TYR A 9 1.47 17.94 14.21
C TYR A 9 0.15 17.46 13.58
N TYR A 10 -0.70 18.39 13.17
CA TYR A 10 -1.75 18.09 12.21
C TYR A 10 -1.09 17.92 10.84
N ILE A 11 -0.82 16.68 10.44
CA ILE A 11 -0.39 16.40 9.07
C ILE A 11 -1.62 16.01 8.28
N VAL A 12 -2.07 16.94 7.43
CA VAL A 12 -2.91 16.64 6.28
C VAL A 12 -2.04 15.87 5.29
N PHE A 13 -2.51 14.72 4.80
CA PHE A 13 -1.74 13.82 3.95
C PHE A 13 -1.45 14.46 2.57
N GLU A 14 -0.35 15.22 2.47
CA GLU A 14 0.27 15.71 1.23
C GLU A 14 1.58 14.93 0.90
N GLY A 15 1.80 13.77 1.53
CA GLY A 15 3.00 12.94 1.34
C GLY A 15 2.72 11.61 0.64
N THR A 16 3.70 11.03 -0.04
CA THR A 16 3.63 9.66 -0.58
C THR A 16 3.95 8.63 0.51
N LEU A 17 3.19 7.53 0.57
CA LEU A 17 3.58 6.35 1.37
C LEU A 17 4.60 5.53 0.59
N HIS A 18 5.62 5.03 1.29
CA HIS A 18 6.63 4.14 0.74
C HIS A 18 6.53 2.75 1.37
N VAL A 19 7.03 1.75 0.65
CA VAL A 19 7.15 0.39 1.20
C VAL A 19 8.04 0.41 2.43
N GLY A 20 7.52 -0.14 3.53
CA GLY A 20 8.19 -0.17 4.83
C GLY A 20 7.73 0.92 5.80
N ASP A 21 6.92 1.88 5.35
CA ASP A 21 6.29 2.85 6.25
C ASP A 21 5.32 2.15 7.20
N GLU A 22 5.38 2.49 8.49
CA GLU A 22 4.49 1.92 9.50
C GLU A 22 3.38 2.91 9.86
N ILE A 23 2.13 2.56 9.56
CA ILE A 23 0.97 3.33 9.99
C ILE A 23 0.73 3.06 11.49
N LYS A 24 0.70 4.12 12.30
CA LYS A 24 0.46 4.06 13.75
C LYS A 24 -0.95 4.48 14.14
N GLU A 25 -1.55 5.42 13.42
CA GLU A 25 -2.92 5.90 13.65
C GLU A 25 -3.63 6.22 12.32
N ILE A 26 -4.95 6.01 12.29
CA ILE A 26 -5.86 6.40 11.21
C ILE A 26 -6.97 7.25 11.84
N ASN A 27 -7.13 8.49 11.39
CA ASN A 27 -8.13 9.45 11.91
C ASN A 27 -8.10 9.59 13.45
N GLY A 28 -6.89 9.56 14.03
CA GLY A 28 -6.68 9.63 15.49
C GLY A 28 -6.93 8.32 16.25
N VAL A 29 -7.32 7.24 15.58
CA VAL A 29 -7.47 5.90 16.18
C VAL A 29 -6.19 5.11 15.98
N SER A 30 -5.63 4.57 17.07
CA SER A 30 -4.44 3.72 16.99
C SER A 30 -4.73 2.42 16.25
N VAL A 31 -3.86 2.05 15.32
CA VAL A 31 -3.92 0.78 14.58
C VAL A 31 -3.01 -0.30 15.16
N GLN A 32 -2.27 0.00 16.22
CA GLN A 32 -1.37 -0.97 16.83
C GLN A 32 -2.14 -2.13 17.47
N ASN A 33 -1.63 -3.36 17.28
CA ASN A 33 -2.19 -4.60 17.81
C ASN A 33 -3.65 -4.88 17.40
N GLN A 34 -4.16 -4.20 16.36
CA GLN A 34 -5.46 -4.51 15.79
C GLN A 34 -5.35 -5.68 14.82
N PRO A 35 -6.33 -6.60 14.80
CA PRO A 35 -6.33 -7.68 13.82
C PRO A 35 -6.54 -7.14 12.40
N VAL A 36 -5.97 -7.82 11.41
CA VAL A 36 -6.02 -7.41 9.99
C VAL A 36 -7.44 -7.14 9.52
N ASN A 37 -8.41 -7.96 9.91
CA ASN A 37 -9.81 -7.79 9.53
C ASN A 37 -10.39 -6.46 10.03
N THR A 38 -10.08 -6.06 11.26
CA THR A 38 -10.52 -4.77 11.82
C THR A 38 -9.91 -3.60 11.06
N LEU A 39 -8.61 -3.70 10.73
CA LEU A 39 -7.93 -2.69 9.93
C LEU A 39 -8.51 -2.57 8.52
N GLN A 40 -8.83 -3.69 7.88
CA GLN A 40 -9.49 -3.70 6.58
C GLN A 40 -10.86 -3.04 6.62
N THR A 41 -11.69 -3.34 7.62
CA THR A 41 -13.00 -2.69 7.80
C THR A 41 -12.85 -1.20 8.00
N MET A 42 -11.96 -0.78 8.90
CA MET A 42 -11.68 0.62 9.17
C MET A 42 -11.31 1.36 7.87
N LEU A 43 -10.37 0.81 7.09
CA LEU A 43 -9.93 1.38 5.81
C LEU A 43 -11.05 1.46 4.76
N ARG A 44 -11.92 0.43 4.68
CA ARG A 44 -13.06 0.42 3.74
C ARG A 44 -14.12 1.47 4.07
N GLU A 45 -14.28 1.79 5.35
CA GLU A 45 -15.27 2.76 5.83
C GLU A 45 -14.77 4.21 5.75
N LEU A 46 -13.47 4.42 5.52
CA LEU A 46 -12.90 5.76 5.33
C LEU A 46 -13.54 6.45 4.13
N LYS A 47 -14.09 7.63 4.39
CA LYS A 47 -14.65 8.53 3.37
C LYS A 47 -14.20 9.95 3.64
N GLY A 48 -14.00 10.72 2.57
CA GLY A 48 -13.54 12.10 2.69
C GLY A 48 -12.06 12.18 3.07
N SER A 49 -11.71 13.19 3.87
CA SER A 49 -10.32 13.41 4.30
C SER A 49 -9.89 12.34 5.30
N VAL A 50 -8.75 11.70 5.03
CA VAL A 50 -8.12 10.71 5.90
C VAL A 50 -6.83 11.28 6.45
N SER A 51 -6.63 11.19 7.76
CA SER A 51 -5.37 11.52 8.43
C SER A 51 -4.66 10.25 8.85
N LEU A 52 -3.40 10.12 8.48
CA LEU A 52 -2.54 8.99 8.84
C LEU A 52 -1.36 9.49 9.66
N LYS A 53 -1.07 8.83 10.77
CA LYS A 53 0.19 9.03 11.49
C LYS A 53 1.13 7.89 11.12
N VAL A 54 2.25 8.25 10.48
CA VAL A 54 3.17 7.29 9.88
C VAL A 54 4.54 7.42 10.55
N LEU A 55 5.15 6.28 10.86
CA LEU A 55 6.56 6.19 11.15
C LEU A 55 7.26 5.82 9.82
N PRO A 56 8.03 6.74 9.22
CA PRO A 56 8.65 6.47 7.92
C PRO A 56 9.69 5.36 8.01
N SER A 57 9.80 4.58 6.94
CA SER A 57 10.87 3.61 6.78
C SER A 57 12.23 4.32 6.75
N LEU A 58 13.22 3.78 7.47
CA LEU A 58 14.61 4.24 7.37
C LEU A 58 15.27 3.79 6.06
N ALA A 59 14.63 2.89 5.30
CA ALA A 59 15.10 2.56 3.97
C ALA A 59 14.95 3.81 3.09
N SER A 60 16.07 4.31 2.57
CA SER A 60 16.03 5.32 1.53
C SER A 60 15.05 4.86 0.44
N PRO A 61 14.23 5.76 -0.15
CA PRO A 61 13.61 5.43 -1.41
C PRO A 61 14.77 5.04 -2.29
N LYS A 62 14.84 3.75 -2.66
CA LYS A 62 15.77 3.33 -3.71
C LYS A 62 15.47 4.31 -4.83
N ASN A 63 16.47 5.08 -5.24
CA ASN A 63 16.36 6.00 -6.37
C ASN A 63 16.11 5.13 -7.61
N ASP A 64 14.89 4.62 -7.74
CA ASP A 64 14.40 3.88 -8.89
C ASP A 64 13.91 4.93 -9.91
N HIS A 65 14.78 5.91 -10.14
CA HIS A 65 14.77 6.73 -11.33
C HIS A 65 15.46 5.97 -12.49
N LEU A 66 15.58 4.64 -12.41
CA LEU A 66 15.54 3.85 -13.64
C LEU A 66 14.18 4.14 -14.24
N ALA A 67 14.17 5.02 -15.25
CA ALA A 67 13.02 5.36 -16.07
C ALA A 67 12.15 4.10 -16.20
N GLN A 68 10.96 4.11 -15.57
CA GLN A 68 10.07 2.96 -15.54
C GLN A 68 9.87 2.51 -16.97
N LYS A 69 10.59 1.45 -17.36
CA LYS A 69 10.53 0.96 -18.72
C LYS A 69 9.16 0.35 -18.85
N GLU A 70 8.29 0.98 -19.63
CA GLU A 70 6.99 0.41 -19.90
C GLU A 70 7.18 -0.89 -20.67
N ILE A 71 6.88 -2.00 -20.01
CA ILE A 71 6.95 -3.33 -20.59
C ILE A 71 5.53 -3.79 -20.84
N TYR A 72 5.27 -4.19 -22.08
CA TYR A 72 4.01 -4.79 -22.49
C TYR A 72 4.28 -6.24 -22.89
N VAL A 73 3.55 -7.17 -22.31
CA VAL A 73 3.66 -8.60 -22.60
C VAL A 73 2.31 -9.11 -23.11
N ARG A 74 2.34 -10.14 -23.96
CA ARG A 74 1.12 -10.84 -24.38
C ARG A 74 0.96 -12.12 -23.56
N ALA A 75 -0.22 -12.32 -22.99
CA ALA A 75 -0.54 -13.52 -22.25
C ALA A 75 -0.61 -14.74 -23.19
N LEU A 76 0.09 -15.81 -22.81
CA LEU A 76 0.13 -17.07 -23.56
C LEU A 76 -0.66 -18.19 -22.85
N PHE A 77 -1.24 -17.89 -21.68
CA PHE A 77 -2.09 -18.77 -20.89
C PHE A 77 -3.17 -17.94 -20.19
N ASN A 78 -4.22 -18.61 -19.70
CA ASN A 78 -5.25 -18.00 -18.87
C ASN A 78 -4.83 -18.03 -17.40
N TYR A 79 -5.14 -16.98 -16.64
CA TYR A 79 -4.84 -16.89 -15.22
C TYR A 79 -6.07 -16.47 -14.42
N ASP A 80 -6.42 -17.28 -13.42
CA ASP A 80 -7.42 -16.96 -12.41
C ASP A 80 -6.73 -16.89 -11.03
N PRO A 81 -6.59 -15.71 -10.42
CA PRO A 81 -5.94 -15.55 -9.12
C PRO A 81 -6.69 -16.24 -7.97
N ASN A 82 -7.96 -16.63 -8.16
CA ASN A 82 -8.70 -17.36 -7.13
C ASN A 82 -8.31 -18.85 -7.05
N GLY A 83 -7.64 -19.38 -8.10
CA GLY A 83 -7.16 -20.76 -8.15
C GLY A 83 -5.66 -20.91 -7.86
N ASP A 84 -4.99 -19.84 -7.46
CA ASP A 84 -3.55 -19.82 -7.21
C ASP A 84 -3.28 -19.61 -5.71
N ASP A 85 -2.81 -20.66 -5.04
CA ASP A 85 -2.52 -20.66 -3.60
C ASP A 85 -1.17 -20.02 -3.26
N LEU A 86 -0.34 -19.69 -4.26
CA LEU A 86 1.00 -19.14 -4.06
C LEU A 86 1.02 -17.61 -4.02
N ILE A 87 -0.06 -16.96 -4.44
CA ILE A 87 -0.13 -15.50 -4.51
C ILE A 87 -0.39 -14.93 -3.11
N PRO A 88 0.24 -13.79 -2.73
CA PRO A 88 0.09 -13.23 -1.39
C PRO A 88 -1.36 -12.82 -1.03
N CYS A 89 -2.16 -12.44 -2.03
CA CYS A 89 -3.52 -11.94 -1.86
C CYS A 89 -4.28 -12.04 -3.20
N SER A 90 -5.20 -13.00 -3.33
CA SER A 90 -5.98 -13.21 -4.57
C SER A 90 -6.79 -11.99 -4.99
N GLN A 91 -7.25 -11.18 -4.03
CA GLN A 91 -8.03 -9.96 -4.27
C GLN A 91 -7.22 -8.86 -4.98
N ALA A 92 -5.89 -8.91 -4.92
CA ALA A 92 -5.00 -8.01 -5.65
C ALA A 92 -4.54 -8.58 -7.00
N GLY A 93 -4.83 -9.86 -7.27
CA GLY A 93 -4.49 -10.52 -8.52
C GLY A 93 -5.29 -9.96 -9.69
N VAL A 94 -4.65 -9.81 -10.84
CA VAL A 94 -5.29 -9.35 -12.07
C VAL A 94 -5.54 -10.58 -12.96
N PRO A 95 -6.79 -11.03 -13.14
CA PRO A 95 -7.08 -12.13 -14.06
C PRO A 95 -6.82 -11.70 -15.51
N PHE A 96 -6.42 -12.66 -16.35
CA PHE A 96 -6.21 -12.43 -17.78
C PHE A 96 -6.40 -13.69 -18.59
N GLN A 97 -6.61 -13.53 -19.90
CA GLN A 97 -6.78 -14.62 -20.86
C GLN A 97 -5.67 -14.61 -21.92
N VAL A 98 -5.52 -15.74 -22.61
CA VAL A 98 -4.62 -15.86 -23.76
C VAL A 98 -4.92 -14.76 -24.77
N GLY A 99 -3.89 -14.03 -25.17
CA GLY A 99 -3.98 -12.95 -26.14
C GLY A 99 -4.05 -11.55 -25.52
N ASP A 100 -4.39 -11.42 -24.24
CA ASP A 100 -4.39 -10.13 -23.54
C ASP A 100 -3.00 -9.50 -23.56
N VAL A 101 -2.95 -8.17 -23.67
CA VAL A 101 -1.70 -7.40 -23.56
C VAL A 101 -1.66 -6.71 -22.20
N LEU A 102 -0.69 -7.10 -21.38
CA LEU A 102 -0.55 -6.65 -19.99
C LEU A 102 0.58 -5.63 -19.90
N ARG A 103 0.32 -4.53 -19.18
CA ARG A 103 1.34 -3.54 -18.83
C ARG A 103 1.99 -3.92 -17.50
N VAL A 104 3.30 -4.07 -17.50
CA VAL A 104 4.09 -4.39 -16.30
C VAL A 104 4.69 -3.09 -15.75
N SER A 105 4.21 -2.64 -14.59
CA SER A 105 4.58 -1.36 -13.98
C SER A 105 5.72 -1.44 -12.95
N ASN A 106 6.06 -2.64 -12.47
CA ASN A 106 7.16 -2.86 -11.53
C ASN A 106 7.75 -4.25 -11.78
N ILE A 107 9.05 -4.30 -12.04
CA ILE A 107 9.83 -5.54 -12.14
C ILE A 107 11.02 -5.32 -11.21
N SER A 108 11.02 -6.03 -10.09
CA SER A 108 12.14 -6.04 -9.13
C SER A 108 13.33 -6.82 -9.66
#